data_AF-A0A414AW52-F1
#
_entry.id   AF-A0A414AW52-F1
#
_cell.length_a   1.000
_cell.length_b   1.000
_cell.length_c   1.000
_cell.angle_alpha   90.00
_cell.angle_beta   90.00
_cell.angle_gamma   90.00
#
_symmetry.space_group_name_H-M   'P 1'
#
loop_
_entity.id
_entity.type
_entity.pdbx_description
1 polymer ?
#
loop_
_entity_poly.entity_id
_entity_poly.type
_entity_poly.pdbx_seq_one_letter_code
_entity_poly.pdbx_strand_id
1 'polypeptide(L)'
;MKVVMIITRLTGQEENDRARAAEYCRFAAHKGVLPVSPYLNFHRVFTDELGGAVEQLLTSRLAKEVDEIWVFGNEQEGERQKRLEQACREYGSKAKYYHAGDIGEELLLCTMFSEELIERLEEMEECGYAE
;
A
#
# COMPACT_ATOMS: atom_id res chain seq x y z
N MET A 1 -8.33 -7.58 11.87
CA MET A 1 -7.19 -7.06 11.08
C MET A 1 -7.52 -5.69 10.47
N LYS A 2 -6.57 -4.74 10.44
CA LYS A 2 -6.77 -3.41 9.80
C LYS A 2 -6.63 -3.49 8.28
N VAL A 3 -7.41 -2.70 7.55
CA VAL A 3 -7.29 -2.50 6.10
C VAL A 3 -6.37 -1.33 5.81
N VAL A 4 -5.33 -1.56 4.99
CA VAL A 4 -4.31 -0.56 4.68
C VAL A 4 -4.19 -0.35 3.18
N MET A 5 -4.37 0.90 2.75
CA MET A 5 -4.14 1.27 1.35
C MET A 5 -2.65 1.44 1.08
N ILE A 6 -2.14 0.81 0.02
CA ILE A 6 -0.73 0.83 -0.37
C ILE A 6 -0.52 1.74 -1.57
N ILE A 7 0.18 2.86 -1.35
CA ILE A 7 0.51 3.85 -2.38
C ILE A 7 1.99 3.75 -2.75
N THR A 8 2.24 3.43 -4.02
CA THR A 8 3.59 3.31 -4.59
C THR A 8 3.92 4.55 -5.41
N ARG A 9 5.12 5.11 -5.26
CA ARG A 9 5.64 6.11 -6.20
C ARG A 9 5.83 5.51 -7.58
N LEU A 10 5.13 6.04 -8.59
CA LEU A 10 5.26 5.61 -9.98
C LEU A 10 6.52 6.20 -10.63
N THR A 11 7.22 5.37 -11.39
CA THR A 11 8.41 5.76 -12.18
C THR A 11 8.10 5.88 -13.66
N GLY A 12 6.91 5.41 -14.09
CA GLY A 12 6.52 5.31 -15.49
C GLY A 12 6.98 4.00 -16.14
N GLN A 13 7.77 3.18 -15.44
CA GLN A 13 8.10 1.82 -15.84
C GLN A 13 7.09 0.87 -15.22
N GLU A 14 6.03 0.56 -15.96
CA GLU A 14 4.85 -0.16 -15.46
C GLU A 14 5.19 -1.50 -14.80
N GLU A 15 6.09 -2.29 -15.39
CA GLU A 15 6.50 -3.58 -14.82
C GLU A 15 7.17 -3.41 -13.45
N ASN A 16 8.07 -2.43 -13.33
CA ASN A 16 8.74 -2.11 -12.07
C ASN A 16 7.79 -1.48 -11.05
N ASP A 17 6.84 -0.65 -11.49
CA ASP A 17 5.84 -0.04 -10.64
C ASP A 17 4.87 -1.10 -10.07
N ARG A 18 4.48 -2.08 -10.89
CA ARG A 18 3.65 -3.22 -10.50
C ARG A 18 4.39 -4.15 -9.55
N ALA A 19 5.64 -4.48 -9.85
CA ALA A 19 6.47 -5.33 -8.99
C ALA A 19 6.61 -4.71 -7.59
N ARG A 20 6.96 -3.43 -7.51
CA ARG A 20 7.08 -2.71 -6.23
C ARG A 20 5.76 -2.63 -5.47
N ALA A 21 4.66 -2.36 -6.14
CA ALA A 21 3.34 -2.37 -5.50
C ALA A 21 3.00 -3.75 -4.90
N ALA A 22 3.34 -4.84 -5.58
CA ALA A 22 3.16 -6.19 -5.07
C ALA A 22 4.08 -6.48 -3.87
N GLU A 23 5.35 -6.08 -3.93
CA GLU A 23 6.29 -6.21 -2.82
C GLU A 23 5.82 -5.48 -1.56
N TYR A 24 5.36 -4.24 -1.69
CA TYR A 24 4.84 -3.49 -0.55
C TYR A 24 3.54 -4.09 0.02
N CYS A 25 2.70 -4.69 -0.82
CA CYS A 25 1.55 -5.46 -0.32
C CYS A 25 1.99 -6.68 0.49
N ARG A 26 3.02 -7.42 0.04
CA ARG A 26 3.57 -8.56 0.80
C ARG A 26 4.13 -8.10 2.14
N PHE A 27 4.88 -7.00 2.15
CA PHE A 27 5.39 -6.40 3.38
C PHE A 27 4.26 -6.07 4.36
N ALA A 28 3.21 -5.40 3.88
CA ALA A 28 2.06 -5.05 4.70
C ALA A 28 1.33 -6.30 5.24
N ALA A 29 1.16 -7.34 4.42
CA ALA A 29 0.62 -8.62 4.90
C ALA A 29 1.48 -9.24 6.02
N HIS A 30 2.81 -9.21 5.90
CA HIS A 30 3.72 -9.69 6.96
C HIS A 30 3.67 -8.84 8.24
N LYS A 31 3.25 -7.58 8.15
CA LYS A 31 2.94 -6.72 9.31
C LYS A 31 1.55 -7.01 9.90
N GLY A 32 0.81 -7.98 9.35
CA GLY A 32 -0.48 -8.41 9.85
C GLY A 32 -1.62 -7.42 9.56
N VAL A 33 -1.54 -6.73 8.43
CA VAL A 33 -2.63 -5.89 7.92
C VAL A 33 -3.13 -6.41 6.58
N LEU A 34 -4.37 -6.06 6.20
CA LEU A 34 -4.95 -6.39 4.90
C LEU A 34 -4.53 -5.32 3.87
N PRO A 35 -3.62 -5.62 2.93
CA PRO A 35 -3.14 -4.64 1.97
C PRO A 35 -4.10 -4.48 0.79
N VAL A 36 -4.39 -3.24 0.42
CA VAL A 36 -5.13 -2.92 -0.81
C VAL A 36 -4.35 -1.89 -1.62
N SER A 37 -3.80 -2.29 -2.76
CA SER A 37 -3.11 -1.36 -3.67
C SER A 37 -4.05 -0.87 -4.78
N PRO A 38 -4.35 0.43 -4.88
CA PRO A 38 -5.11 0.98 -6.01
C PRO A 38 -4.41 0.72 -7.34
N TYR A 39 -3.08 0.72 -7.36
CA TYR A 39 -2.30 0.44 -8.56
C TYR A 39 -2.52 -0.99 -9.06
N LEU A 40 -2.49 -1.98 -8.18
CA LEU A 40 -2.74 -3.37 -8.59
C LEU A 40 -4.20 -3.64 -8.96
N ASN A 41 -5.14 -2.92 -8.34
CA ASN A 41 -6.57 -3.14 -8.51
C ASN A 41 -7.19 -2.37 -9.69
N PHE A 42 -6.73 -1.15 -9.97
CA PHE A 42 -7.42 -0.23 -10.88
C PHE A 42 -6.57 0.19 -12.08
N HIS A 43 -5.25 0.13 -12.01
CA HIS A 43 -4.38 0.65 -13.07
C HIS A 43 -4.65 -0.04 -14.41
N ARG A 44 -5.04 0.76 -15.41
CA ARG A 44 -5.39 0.34 -16.78
C ARG A 44 -6.55 -0.64 -16.88
N VAL A 45 -7.36 -0.75 -15.83
CA VAL A 45 -8.62 -1.50 -15.89
C VAL A 45 -9.65 -0.75 -16.74
N PHE A 46 -9.64 0.58 -16.67
CA PHE A 46 -10.55 1.45 -17.41
C PHE A 46 -9.79 2.11 -18.57
N THR A 47 -10.05 1.66 -19.80
CA THR A 47 -9.27 2.03 -20.99
C THR A 47 -9.90 3.11 -21.87
N ASP A 48 -11.09 3.59 -21.50
CA ASP A 48 -11.76 4.69 -22.20
C ASP A 48 -11.15 6.07 -21.86
N GLU A 49 -11.59 7.11 -22.57
CA GLU A 49 -11.09 8.49 -22.40
C GLU A 49 -11.26 9.04 -20.98
N LEU A 50 -12.23 8.52 -20.22
CA LEU A 50 -12.53 8.91 -18.84
C LEU A 50 -11.94 7.93 -17.82
N GLY A 51 -11.24 6.88 -18.26
CA GLY A 51 -10.76 5.80 -17.41
C GLY A 51 -9.86 6.29 -16.29
N GLY A 52 -8.96 7.23 -16.57
CA GLY A 52 -8.12 7.85 -15.54
C GLY A 52 -8.91 8.60 -14.46
N ALA A 53 -10.03 9.24 -14.82
CA ALA A 53 -10.90 9.91 -13.85
C ALA A 53 -11.65 8.90 -12.97
N VAL A 54 -12.06 7.76 -13.55
CA VAL A 54 -12.66 6.64 -12.81
C VAL A 54 -11.65 6.05 -11.82
N GLU A 55 -10.41 5.78 -12.26
CA GLU A 55 -9.33 5.28 -11.39
C GLU A 55 -9.09 6.20 -10.19
N GLN A 56 -9.03 7.53 -10.43
CA GLN A 56 -8.86 8.52 -9.37
C GLN A 56 -10.03 8.54 -8.40
N LEU A 57 -11.27 8.49 -8.91
CA LEU A 57 -12.47 8.48 -8.07
C LEU A 57 -12.51 7.24 -7.17
N LEU A 58 -12.25 6.06 -7.72
CA LEU A 58 -12.23 4.80 -6.96
C LEU A 58 -11.10 4.79 -5.93
N THR A 59 -9.92 5.29 -6.29
CA THR A 59 -8.79 5.42 -5.35
C THR A 59 -9.14 6.36 -4.19
N SER A 60 -9.75 7.53 -4.48
CA SER A 60 -10.18 8.48 -3.45
C SER A 60 -11.28 7.91 -2.54
N ARG A 61 -12.18 7.08 -3.09
CA ARG A 61 -13.19 6.36 -2.31
C ARG A 61 -12.55 5.32 -1.40
N LEU A 62 -11.67 4.47 -1.93
CA LEU A 62 -10.92 3.48 -1.15
C LEU A 62 -10.16 4.13 0.01
N ALA A 63 -9.50 5.27 -0.23
CA ALA A 63 -8.78 6.01 0.81
C ALA A 63 -9.64 6.38 2.03
N LYS A 64 -10.96 6.54 1.86
CA LYS A 64 -11.89 6.85 2.96
C LYS A 64 -12.27 5.63 3.78
N GLU A 65 -12.36 4.47 3.12
CA GLU A 65 -12.80 3.21 3.71
C GLU A 65 -11.68 2.46 4.46
N VAL A 66 -10.41 2.74 4.16
CA VAL A 66 -9.28 2.09 4.83
C VAL A 66 -8.96 2.68 6.20
N ASP A 67 -8.37 1.87 7.08
CA ASP A 67 -7.93 2.28 8.41
C ASP A 67 -6.67 3.14 8.35
N GLU A 68 -5.74 2.79 7.46
CA GLU A 68 -4.47 3.50 7.27
C GLU A 68 -4.06 3.58 5.80
N ILE A 69 -3.18 4.53 5.48
CA ILE A 69 -2.62 4.69 4.14
C ILE A 69 -1.11 4.67 4.26
N TRP A 70 -0.46 3.71 3.60
CA TRP A 70 0.99 3.59 3.63
C TRP A 70 1.56 4.01 2.28
N VAL A 71 2.40 5.05 2.31
CA VAL A 71 3.00 5.67 1.14
C VAL A 71 4.46 5.24 1.08
N PHE A 72 4.81 4.49 0.04
CA PHE A 72 6.16 3.97 -0.16
C PHE A 72 6.92 4.79 -1.20
N GLY A 73 8.14 5.15 -0.85
CA GLY A 73 8.99 5.99 -1.67
C GLY A 73 10.47 5.86 -1.33
N ASN A 74 11.32 6.49 -2.14
CA ASN A 74 12.78 6.54 -1.98
C ASN A 74 13.29 7.99 -1.98
N GLU A 75 12.40 8.92 -1.69
CA GLU A 75 12.68 10.35 -1.59
C GLU A 75 13.69 10.61 -0.48
N GLN A 76 14.68 11.47 -0.78
CA GLN A 76 15.59 12.01 0.22
C GLN A 76 14.80 12.78 1.30
N GLU A 77 15.39 12.94 2.47
CA GLU A 77 14.70 13.45 3.67
C GLU A 77 13.98 14.80 3.45
N GLY A 78 14.53 15.69 2.61
CA GLY A 78 13.91 16.97 2.24
C GLY A 78 12.70 16.86 1.28
N GLU A 79 12.57 15.77 0.54
CA GLU A 79 11.45 15.51 -0.38
C GLU A 79 10.38 14.60 0.24
N ARG A 80 10.75 13.82 1.25
CA ARG A 80 9.87 12.95 2.03
C ARG A 80 8.67 13.70 2.60
N GLN A 81 8.91 14.84 3.26
CA GLN A 81 7.85 15.64 3.88
C GLN A 81 6.86 16.16 2.83
N LYS A 82 7.36 16.65 1.68
CA LYS A 82 6.51 17.10 0.57
C LYS A 82 5.65 15.97 0.02
N ARG A 83 6.22 14.76 -0.09
CA ARG A 83 5.49 13.58 -0.56
C ARG A 83 4.39 13.17 0.42
N LEU A 84 4.68 13.18 1.71
CA LEU A 84 3.70 12.91 2.75
C LEU A 84 2.57 13.94 2.74
N GLU A 85 2.89 15.23 2.66
CA GLU A 85 1.90 16.31 2.56
C GLU A 85 1.02 16.17 1.31
N GLN A 86 1.62 15.80 0.18
CA GLN A 86 0.86 15.52 -1.04
C GLN A 86 -0.10 14.35 -0.83
N ALA A 87 0.37 13.24 -0.26
CA ALA A 87 -0.48 12.09 0.03
C ALA A 87 -1.59 12.43 1.03
N CYS A 88 -1.30 13.24 2.05
CA CYS A 88 -2.31 13.75 2.98
C CYS A 88 -3.37 14.60 2.30
N ARG A 89 -2.99 15.42 1.30
CA ARG A 89 -3.94 16.19 0.50
C ARG A 89 -4.78 15.32 -0.45
N GLU A 90 -4.16 14.30 -1.06
CA GLU A 90 -4.81 13.42 -2.04
C GLU A 90 -5.74 12.37 -1.39
N TYR A 91 -5.31 11.79 -0.27
CA TYR A 91 -5.95 10.61 0.32
C TYR A 91 -6.41 10.82 1.78
N GLY A 92 -6.00 11.92 2.42
CA GLY A 92 -6.38 12.28 3.79
C GLY A 92 -5.29 12.05 4.83
N SER A 93 -5.56 12.47 6.07
CA SER A 93 -4.58 12.53 7.18
C SER A 93 -4.14 11.16 7.75
N LYS A 94 -4.63 10.05 7.20
CA LYS A 94 -4.26 8.68 7.62
C LYS A 94 -2.94 8.19 6.98
N ALA A 95 -2.27 9.05 6.21
CA ALA A 95 -1.04 8.70 5.50
C ALA A 95 0.18 8.57 6.42
N LYS A 96 0.91 7.47 6.27
CA LYS A 96 2.22 7.19 6.87
C LYS A 96 3.21 6.93 5.76
N TYR A 97 4.41 7.51 5.86
CA TYR A 97 5.45 7.33 4.85
C TYR A 97 6.42 6.21 5.26
N TYR A 98 6.72 5.31 4.33
CA TYR A 98 7.72 4.26 4.45
C TYR A 98 8.79 4.47 3.39
N HIS A 99 10.04 4.57 3.85
CA HIS A 99 11.18 4.71 2.96
C HIS A 99 11.67 3.33 2.53
N ALA A 100 11.78 3.10 1.22
CA ALA A 100 12.15 1.81 0.64
C ALA A 100 13.53 1.31 1.12
N GLY A 101 14.47 2.23 1.36
CA GLY A 101 15.79 1.87 1.90
C GLY A 101 15.75 1.33 3.32
N ASP A 102 14.75 1.73 4.11
CA ASP A 102 14.64 1.37 5.53
C ASP A 102 13.98 0.00 5.71
N ILE A 103 13.22 -0.44 4.72
CA ILE A 103 12.48 -1.72 4.71
C ILE A 103 13.15 -2.78 3.82
N GLY A 104 14.27 -2.46 3.17
CA GLY A 104 14.89 -3.32 2.15
C GLY A 104 15.25 -4.72 2.66
N GLU A 105 15.81 -4.82 3.87
CA GLU A 105 16.13 -6.12 4.48
C GLU A 105 14.88 -6.91 4.87
N GLU A 106 13.84 -6.22 5.38
CA GLU A 106 12.57 -6.85 5.72
C GLU A 106 11.83 -7.35 4.48
N LEU A 107 11.93 -6.64 3.35
CA LEU A 107 11.33 -7.04 2.09
C LEU A 107 11.88 -8.37 1.57
N LEU A 108 13.17 -8.65 1.79
CA LEU A 108 13.78 -9.94 1.41
C LEU A 108 13.15 -11.10 2.18
N LEU A 109 12.89 -10.91 3.48
CA LEU A 109 12.23 -11.91 4.32
C LEU A 109 10.77 -12.12 3.91
N CYS A 110 10.10 -11.06 3.44
CA CYS A 110 8.70 -11.09 3.00
C CYS A 110 8.47 -11.84 1.66
N THR A 111 9.51 -12.43 1.08
CA THR A 111 9.39 -13.30 -0.11
C THR A 111 9.08 -14.74 0.23
N MET A 112 9.21 -15.12 1.51
CA MET A 112 8.95 -16.48 1.99
C MET A 112 7.53 -16.58 2.54
N PHE A 113 6.74 -17.50 1.99
CA PHE A 113 5.40 -17.81 2.50
C PHE A 113 5.49 -19.10 3.31
N SER A 114 5.39 -18.99 4.64
CA SER A 114 5.42 -20.13 5.56
C SER A 114 4.04 -20.41 6.16
N GLU A 115 3.84 -21.61 6.67
CA GLU A 115 2.66 -21.96 7.47
C GLU A 115 2.53 -21.04 8.69
N GLU A 116 3.66 -20.66 9.31
CA GLU A 116 3.72 -19.69 10.42
C GLU A 116 3.14 -18.31 10.04
N LEU A 117 3.31 -17.85 8.80
CA LEU A 117 2.69 -16.59 8.35
C LEU A 117 1.16 -16.72 8.31
N ILE A 118 0.65 -17.87 7.86
CA ILE A 118 -0.79 -18.14 7.78
C ILE A 118 -1.38 -18.20 9.20
N GLU A 119 -0.79 -18.99 10.09
CA GLU A 119 -1.22 -19.11 11.48
C GLU A 119 -1.25 -17.74 12.17
N ARG A 120 -0.18 -16.93 11.99
CA ARG A 120 -0.14 -15.56 12.53
C ARG A 120 -1.24 -14.66 11.99
N LEU A 121 -1.60 -14.79 10.71
CA LEU A 121 -2.69 -13.99 10.12
C LEU A 121 -4.06 -14.41 10.67
N GLU A 122 -4.28 -15.72 10.87
CA GLU A 122 -5.49 -16.28 11.46
C GLU A 122 -5.66 -15.82 12.92
N GLU A 123 -4.60 -15.91 13.74
CA GLU A 123 -4.60 -15.41 15.13
C GLU A 123 -4.96 -13.92 15.23
N MET A 124 -4.51 -13.12 14.26
CA MET A 124 -4.78 -11.68 14.18
C MET A 124 -6.20 -11.33 13.72
N GLU A 125 -6.93 -12.29 13.14
CA GLU A 125 -8.38 -12.17 12.91
C GLU A 125 -9.18 -12.55 14.16
N GLU A 126 -8.80 -13.62 14.85
CA GLU A 126 -9.53 -14.12 16.03
C GLU A 126 -9.46 -13.17 17.24
N CYS A 127 -8.31 -12.53 17.48
CA CYS A 127 -8.16 -11.52 18.54
C CYS A 127 -9.04 -10.27 18.33
N GLY A 128 -9.60 -10.05 17.13
CA GLY A 128 -10.49 -8.93 16.83
C GLY A 128 -11.94 -9.09 17.29
N TYR A 129 -12.34 -10.30 17.73
CA TYR A 129 -13.69 -10.62 18.19
C TYR A 129 -13.82 -10.74 19.72
N ALA A 130 -12.74 -10.47 20.46
CA ALA A 130 -12.70 -10.47 21.91
C ALA A 130 -12.82 -9.05 22.48
N GLU A 131 -13.90 -8.33 22.14
CA GLU A 131 -14.35 -7.12 22.84
C GLU A 131 -15.87 -7.11 23.04
#